data_AF-A0A2E0ERF8-F1
#
_entry.id   AF-A0A2E0ERF8-F1
#
_cell.length_a   1.000
_cell.length_b   1.000
_cell.length_c   1.000
_cell.angle_alpha   90.00
_cell.angle_beta   90.00
_cell.angle_gamma   90.00
#
_symmetry.space_group_name_H-M   'P 1'
#
loop_
_entity.id
_entity.type
_entity.pdbx_description
1 polymer ?
#
loop_
_entity_poly.entity_id
_entity_poly.type
_entity_poly.pdbx_seq_one_letter_code
_entity_poly.pdbx_strand_id
1 'polypeptide(L)'
;MYDLIIKNGLIYDGKGSEPFEADIGISEDKIVAIGKIEEDSIETIDAKGKIVTPGFVDIHTHYDGQVTWDPYLRPSTYHGVTTVVMGNCGVG
;
A
#
# COMPACT_ATOMS: atom_id res chain seq x y z
N MET A 1 -19.61 0.54 -8.10
CA MET A 1 -19.47 0.72 -6.64
C MET A 1 -18.11 0.16 -6.30
N TYR A 2 -17.27 0.95 -5.65
CA TYR A 2 -15.91 0.53 -5.26
C TYR A 2 -15.93 -0.15 -3.89
N ASP A 3 -14.97 -1.03 -3.63
CA ASP A 3 -14.80 -1.60 -2.29
C ASP A 3 -14.19 -0.56 -1.35
N LEU A 4 -13.17 0.15 -1.83
CA LEU A 4 -12.48 1.22 -1.10
C LEU A 4 -12.21 2.40 -2.03
N ILE A 5 -12.43 3.62 -1.55
CA ILE A 5 -11.86 4.83 -2.15
C ILE A 5 -10.92 5.52 -1.15
N ILE A 6 -9.73 5.86 -1.60
CA ILE A 6 -8.82 6.78 -0.90
C ILE A 6 -8.96 8.16 -1.55
N LYS A 7 -9.52 9.15 -0.84
CA LYS A 7 -9.81 10.49 -1.39
C LYS A 7 -8.77 11.54 -1.02
N ASN A 8 -8.64 12.56 -1.86
CA ASN A 8 -7.85 13.77 -1.63
C ASN A 8 -6.36 13.52 -1.31
N GLY A 9 -5.78 12.44 -1.83
CA GLY A 9 -4.40 12.08 -1.56
C GLY A 9 -3.43 12.81 -2.47
N LEU A 10 -2.24 13.17 -1.95
CA LEU A 10 -1.10 13.53 -2.79
C LEU A 10 -0.37 12.25 -3.22
N ILE A 11 -0.57 11.83 -4.46
CA ILE A 11 -0.11 10.52 -4.96
C ILE A 11 1.33 10.62 -5.46
N TYR A 12 2.17 9.72 -4.94
CA TYR A 12 3.47 9.37 -5.50
C TYR A 12 3.36 7.97 -6.10
N ASP A 13 3.32 7.86 -7.43
CA ASP A 13 3.00 6.59 -8.12
C ASP A 13 4.19 5.61 -8.26
N GLY A 14 5.35 5.97 -7.70
CA GLY A 14 6.57 5.17 -7.75
C GLY A 14 7.36 5.27 -9.05
N LYS A 15 6.92 6.05 -10.05
CA LYS A 15 7.67 6.23 -11.31
C LYS A 15 8.75 7.31 -11.24
N GLY A 16 8.83 8.04 -10.13
CA GLY A 16 9.79 9.13 -9.92
C GLY A 16 9.39 10.47 -10.57
N SER A 17 8.16 10.58 -11.10
CA SER A 17 7.60 11.86 -11.53
C SER A 17 7.12 12.71 -10.35
N GLU A 18 6.84 13.99 -10.62
CA GLU A 18 6.20 14.89 -9.65
C GLU A 18 4.87 14.30 -9.13
N PRO A 19 4.55 14.50 -7.84
CA PRO A 19 3.31 14.01 -7.26
C PRO A 19 2.10 14.81 -7.75
N PHE A 20 0.91 14.22 -7.66
CA PHE A 20 -0.34 14.85 -8.08
C PHE A 20 -1.49 14.52 -7.13
N GLU A 21 -2.45 15.44 -6.99
CA GLU A 21 -3.66 15.21 -6.20
C GLU A 21 -4.68 14.38 -6.99
N ALA A 22 -5.16 13.29 -6.39
CA ALA A 22 -6.22 12.47 -6.95
C ALA A 22 -6.84 11.54 -5.89
N ASP A 23 -7.95 10.91 -6.25
CA ASP A 23 -8.55 9.80 -5.53
C ASP A 23 -8.09 8.47 -6.17
N ILE A 24 -8.09 7.40 -5.36
CA ILE A 24 -7.82 6.02 -5.82
C ILE A 24 -9.03 5.17 -5.53
N GLY A 25 -9.58 4.54 -6.57
CA GLY A 25 -10.67 3.56 -6.47
C GLY A 25 -10.15 2.14 -6.53
N ILE A 26 -10.55 1.31 -5.57
CA ILE A 26 -10.13 -0.09 -5.41
C ILE A 26 -11.36 -1.00 -5.51
N SER A 27 -11.23 -2.08 -6.25
CA SER A 27 -12.24 -3.14 -6.36
C SER A 27 -11.57 -4.49 -6.60
N GLU A 28 -12.04 -5.55 -5.94
CA GLU A 28 -11.52 -6.93 -6.06
C GLU A 28 -9.98 -6.98 -5.95
N ASP A 29 -9.45 -6.35 -4.88
CA ASP A 29 -8.02 -6.26 -4.57
C ASP A 29 -7.15 -5.53 -5.61
N LYS A 30 -7.77 -4.79 -6.54
CA LYS A 30 -7.07 -4.05 -7.59
C LYS A 30 -7.39 -2.57 -7.56
N ILE A 31 -6.39 -1.76 -7.89
CA ILE A 31 -6.61 -0.37 -8.25
C ILE A 31 -7.27 -0.34 -9.63
N VAL A 32 -8.48 0.18 -9.70
CA VAL A 32 -9.31 0.22 -10.92
C VAL A 32 -9.52 1.63 -11.46
N ALA A 33 -9.27 2.66 -10.64
CA ALA A 33 -9.34 4.05 -11.04
C ALA A 33 -8.33 4.91 -10.26
N ILE A 34 -7.77 5.91 -10.94
CA ILE A 34 -6.98 6.99 -10.34
C ILE A 34 -7.45 8.30 -10.98
N GLY A 35 -7.88 9.27 -10.18
CA GLY A 35 -8.42 10.53 -10.66
C GLY A 35 -9.49 11.07 -9.72
N LYS A 36 -10.34 11.97 -10.22
CA LYS A 36 -11.50 12.44 -9.44
C LYS A 36 -12.59 11.37 -9.46
N ILE A 37 -13.06 10.92 -8.30
CA ILE A 37 -14.10 9.89 -8.17
C ILE A 37 -15.33 10.46 -7.46
N GLU A 38 -16.46 10.47 -8.17
CA GLU A 38 -17.75 11.00 -7.68
C GLU A 38 -18.68 9.88 -7.20
N GLU A 39 -18.39 8.63 -7.55
CA GLU A 39 -19.18 7.46 -7.17
C GLU A 39 -18.97 7.03 -5.71
N ASP A 40 -19.91 6.23 -5.22
CA ASP A 40 -19.89 5.64 -3.88
C ASP A 40 -18.97 4.42 -3.76
N SER A 41 -18.55 4.17 -2.52
CA SER A 41 -17.78 2.99 -2.12
C SER A 41 -18.31 2.38 -0.83
N ILE A 42 -17.94 1.13 -0.57
CA ILE A 42 -18.25 0.47 0.71
C ILE A 42 -17.49 1.16 1.84
N GLU A 43 -16.21 1.47 1.62
CA GLU A 43 -15.36 2.22 2.54
C GLU A 43 -14.70 3.42 1.86
N THR A 44 -14.61 4.55 2.57
CA THR A 44 -13.88 5.73 2.11
C THR A 44 -12.88 6.19 3.17
N ILE A 45 -11.64 6.40 2.75
CA ILE A 45 -10.56 6.98 3.56
C ILE A 45 -10.26 8.38 3.04
N ASP A 46 -10.28 9.40 3.92
CA ASP A 46 -9.83 10.75 3.57
C ASP A 46 -8.32 10.90 3.83
N ALA A 47 -7.54 11.02 2.76
CA ALA A 47 -6.09 11.17 2.78
C ALA A 47 -5.64 12.64 2.61
N LYS A 48 -6.53 13.61 2.83
CA LYS A 48 -6.18 15.03 2.73
C LYS A 48 -4.98 15.40 3.60
N GLY A 49 -3.99 16.05 2.97
CA GLY A 49 -2.74 16.45 3.63
C GLY A 49 -1.80 15.28 3.95
N LYS A 50 -2.09 14.09 3.43
CA LYS A 50 -1.23 12.91 3.49
C LYS A 50 -0.75 12.53 2.09
N ILE A 51 0.33 11.78 2.07
CA ILE A 51 0.83 11.15 0.84
C ILE A 51 0.19 9.78 0.67
N VAL A 52 -0.03 9.37 -0.57
CA VAL A 52 -0.44 8.01 -0.93
C VAL A 52 0.62 7.44 -1.87
N THR A 53 1.17 6.29 -1.50
CA THR A 53 2.27 5.64 -2.23
C THR A 53 1.90 4.17 -2.50
N PRO A 54 2.55 3.50 -3.46
CA PRO A 54 2.63 2.05 -3.42
C PRO A 54 3.13 1.57 -2.06
N GLY A 55 2.65 0.41 -1.62
CA GLY A 55 3.22 -0.27 -0.46
C GLY A 55 4.69 -0.60 -0.70
N PHE A 56 5.52 -0.48 0.35
CA PHE A 56 6.95 -0.65 0.20
C PHE A 56 7.31 -2.13 0.04
N VAL A 57 8.35 -2.38 -0.77
CA VAL A 57 8.92 -3.70 -0.99
C VAL A 57 10.26 -3.77 -0.27
N ASP A 58 10.30 -4.54 0.82
CA ASP A 58 11.53 -4.79 1.56
C ASP A 58 12.25 -6.00 0.96
N ILE A 59 13.33 -5.73 0.22
CA ILE A 59 14.06 -6.74 -0.54
C ILE A 59 15.02 -7.56 0.33
N HIS A 60 15.14 -7.27 1.64
CA HIS A 60 16.14 -7.91 2.47
C HIS A 60 15.67 -8.10 3.91
N THR A 61 14.94 -9.20 4.13
CA THR A 61 14.43 -9.58 5.45
C THR A 61 14.91 -10.96 5.87
N HIS A 62 14.77 -11.22 7.17
CA HIS A 62 15.04 -12.51 7.83
C HIS A 62 13.82 -12.98 8.63
N TYR A 63 12.62 -12.83 8.06
CA TYR A 63 11.38 -13.25 8.72
C TYR A 63 11.05 -14.73 8.53
N ASP A 64 11.94 -15.51 7.93
CA ASP A 64 11.72 -16.91 7.55
C ASP A 64 11.22 -17.77 8.73
N GLY A 65 11.81 -17.58 9.90
CA GLY A 65 11.30 -18.14 11.14
C GLY A 65 10.06 -17.39 11.64
N GLN A 66 10.16 -16.06 11.78
CA GLN A 66 9.16 -15.22 12.44
C GLN A 66 7.76 -15.35 11.86
N VAL A 67 7.64 -15.51 10.53
CA VAL A 67 6.34 -15.66 9.84
C VAL A 67 5.56 -16.89 10.32
N THR A 68 6.22 -17.86 10.95
CA THR A 68 5.56 -19.06 11.50
C THR A 68 4.83 -18.81 12.82
N TRP A 69 5.14 -17.73 13.55
CA TRP A 69 4.51 -17.42 14.85
C TRP A 69 4.00 -15.97 14.99
N ASP A 70 4.40 -15.04 14.11
CA ASP A 70 3.90 -13.67 14.07
C ASP A 70 3.11 -13.43 12.76
N PRO A 71 1.77 -13.50 12.80
CA PRO A 71 0.93 -13.33 11.61
C PRO A 71 0.86 -11.87 11.12
N TYR A 72 1.43 -10.91 11.86
CA TYR A 72 1.29 -9.49 11.56
C TYR A 72 2.57 -8.84 11.02
N LEU A 73 3.73 -9.48 11.25
CA LEU A 73 5.06 -8.97 10.87
C LEU A 73 5.19 -7.46 11.16
N ARG A 74 4.80 -7.07 12.38
CA ARG A 74 4.60 -5.66 12.79
C ARG A 74 5.81 -4.75 12.51
N PRO A 75 7.07 -5.21 12.66
CA PRO A 75 8.20 -4.35 12.35
C PRO A 75 8.22 -3.88 10.88
N SER A 76 7.57 -4.58 9.95
CA SER A 76 7.45 -4.15 8.55
C SER A 76 6.13 -3.43 8.29
N THR A 77 4.99 -3.99 8.73
CA THR A 77 3.67 -3.41 8.42
C THR A 77 3.47 -2.02 9.04
N TYR A 78 4.08 -1.73 10.20
CA TYR A 78 4.01 -0.40 10.81
C TYR A 78 4.82 0.67 10.07
N HIS A 79 5.74 0.26 9.19
CA HIS A 79 6.55 1.16 8.37
C HIS A 79 6.09 1.22 6.91
N GLY A 80 4.91 0.69 6.59
CA GLY A 80 4.31 0.75 5.25
C GLY A 80 4.80 -0.33 4.28
N VAL A 81 5.52 -1.35 4.76
CA VAL A 81 5.93 -2.50 3.94
C VAL A 81 4.75 -3.43 3.73
N THR A 82 4.49 -3.77 2.47
CA THR A 82 3.42 -4.71 2.06
C THR A 82 3.96 -6.00 1.48
N THR A 83 5.23 -6.02 1.06
CA THR A 83 5.89 -7.18 0.47
C THR A 83 7.30 -7.32 1.01
N VAL A 84 7.71 -8.54 1.34
CA VAL A 84 9.06 -8.85 1.82
C VAL A 84 9.70 -9.94 0.97
N VAL A 85 11.03 -9.88 0.82
CA VAL A 85 11.86 -10.97 0.31
C VAL A 85 12.63 -11.57 1.49
N MET A 86 12.50 -12.89 1.66
CA MET A 86 13.12 -13.68 2.73
C MET A 86 14.20 -14.62 2.16
N GLY A 87 14.91 -15.37 2.99
CA GLY A 87 15.96 -16.32 2.57
C GLY A 87 17.31 -15.67 2.26
N ASN A 88 17.58 -14.54 2.92
CA ASN A 88 18.77 -13.74 2.68
C ASN A 88 20.01 -14.27 3.43
N CYS A 89 21.20 -13.82 3.01
CA CYS A 89 22.48 -14.10 3.70
C CYS A 89 22.82 -15.58 3.91
N GLY A 90 22.24 -16.48 3.10
CA GLY A 90 22.47 -17.93 3.19
C GLY A 90 21.65 -18.64 4.29
N VAL A 91 20.63 -17.98 4.83
CA VAL A 91 19.75 -18.52 5.88
C VAL A 91 18.29 -18.23 5.51
N GLY A 92 17.44 -19.24 5.66
CA GLY A 92 15.98 -19.18 5.51
C GLY A 92 15.32 -20.45 6.05
#